data_AF-A0A975B6V7-F1
#
_entry.id   AF-A0A975B6V7-F1
#
_cell.length_a   1.000
_cell.length_b   1.000
_cell.length_c   1.000
_cell.angle_alpha   90.00
_cell.angle_beta   90.00
_cell.angle_gamma   90.00
#
_symmetry.space_group_name_H-M   'P 1'
#
loop_
_entity.id
_entity.type
_entity.pdbx_description
1 polymer ?
#
loop_
_entity_poly.entity_id
_entity_poly.type
_entity_poly.pdbx_seq_one_letter_code
_entity_poly.pdbx_strand_id
1 'polypeptide(L)'
;MKLSKIHIFFAVFLISIIFVNAAASAQSSSVLIVPFKIHAEKELLFLKKGIQDMLKSRLSREGEIMPLNKDIPGQYLETADNMDEKNAALLGAELNADYVVYGSLTVFGKSISTDAVFFNVKNNKADIIFNKSGKDNGDVIKHINEFAARINDKISGTGTVFPAAGLETKSQEDESRRHPDSLWKDTVKEDKKNKPPALINSGSLGTIWKSRRFKTQIKGLAAGDVDGDSQQEIVFIDNKDVNIYRYSNKMFTKIGEIKGDMHDNLISVDIADINGNDKSEIFVTCLNKSNKALRSFVLEWNGTQFEHIIKSAGWYYRVLDIPGRGPMLMGQKRGFNKNFIPGIDELKWSAGQYIPVTPQKLPSRTNVYSFNYGDIMNNGQMAAIMFSETEYLRVLNTDGSKEWESAEPMSGGAVFLEYDSESSGSFGAEKEQERQYLPHRILIADINKDSKNEIIVGQNTDSAGRFFSKLRLYKSGHIKCLGWDDFGLNIKWKTPEVSGYISDYALTDIDSDGRDELIFSVVKKISSVLGEAQSFIAFQEID
;
A
#
# COMPACT_ATOMS: atom_id res chain seq x y z
N MET A 1 -53.08 -53.27 22.13
CA MET A 1 -52.98 -53.26 20.65
C MET A 1 -52.04 -52.15 20.23
N LYS A 2 -51.12 -52.46 19.32
CA LYS A 2 -49.90 -51.71 18.97
C LYS A 2 -50.21 -50.24 18.60
N LEU A 3 -50.01 -49.29 19.54
CA LEU A 3 -49.72 -47.91 19.14
C LEU A 3 -48.38 -47.95 18.41
N SER A 4 -48.46 -47.76 17.09
CA SER A 4 -47.36 -47.99 16.17
C SER A 4 -46.19 -47.06 16.50
N LYS A 5 -44.97 -47.61 16.42
CA LYS A 5 -43.69 -46.89 16.57
C LYS A 5 -43.62 -45.58 15.78
N ILE A 6 -44.48 -45.42 14.77
CA ILE A 6 -44.68 -44.22 13.95
C ILE A 6 -45.17 -43.00 14.75
N HIS A 7 -46.06 -43.16 15.74
CA HIS A 7 -46.56 -42.01 16.52
C HIS A 7 -45.52 -41.48 17.52
N ILE A 8 -44.68 -42.37 18.06
CA ILE A 8 -43.55 -41.99 18.91
C ILE A 8 -42.46 -41.31 18.06
N PHE A 9 -42.21 -41.80 16.85
CA PHE A 9 -41.27 -41.17 15.92
C PHE A 9 -41.75 -39.78 15.47
N PHE A 10 -43.05 -39.60 15.24
CA PHE A 10 -43.63 -38.30 14.87
C PHE A 10 -43.58 -37.30 16.03
N ALA A 11 -43.81 -37.74 17.27
CA ALA A 11 -43.70 -36.89 18.46
C ALA A 11 -42.24 -36.47 18.74
N VAL A 12 -41.27 -37.38 18.55
CA VAL A 12 -39.84 -37.06 18.69
C VAL A 12 -39.35 -36.15 17.55
N PHE A 13 -39.85 -36.33 16.33
CA PHE A 13 -39.55 -35.45 15.19
C PHE A 13 -40.15 -34.03 15.39
N LEU A 14 -41.36 -33.93 15.94
CA LEU A 14 -42.00 -32.64 16.25
C LEU A 14 -41.28 -31.90 17.39
N ILE A 15 -40.78 -32.62 18.41
CA ILE A 15 -39.97 -32.03 19.49
C ILE A 15 -38.57 -31.62 18.98
N SER A 16 -37.99 -32.37 18.03
CA SER A 16 -36.73 -32.01 17.38
C SER A 16 -36.85 -30.74 16.52
N ILE A 17 -38.01 -30.47 15.91
CA ILE A 17 -38.26 -29.23 15.15
C ILE A 17 -38.42 -28.01 16.09
N ILE A 18 -38.93 -28.21 17.31
CA ILE A 18 -39.07 -27.12 18.29
C ILE A 18 -37.71 -26.78 18.93
N PHE A 19 -36.79 -27.73 19.07
CA PHE A 19 -35.45 -27.49 19.60
C PHE A 19 -34.42 -26.95 18.59
N VAL A 20 -34.67 -27.04 17.28
CA VAL A 20 -33.77 -26.49 16.25
C VAL A 20 -33.95 -24.97 16.04
N ASN A 21 -35.06 -24.38 16.49
CA ASN A 21 -35.31 -22.93 16.40
C ASN A 21 -34.89 -22.12 17.64
N ALA A 22 -34.16 -22.73 18.58
CA ALA A 22 -33.45 -22.03 19.65
C ALA A 22 -31.97 -21.81 19.31
N ALA A 23 -31.63 -21.68 18.02
CA ALA A 23 -30.45 -20.90 17.66
C ALA A 23 -30.77 -19.46 18.07
N ALA A 24 -30.12 -19.00 19.13
CA ALA A 24 -30.20 -17.62 19.58
C ALA A 24 -29.93 -16.70 18.37
N SER A 25 -30.99 -16.10 17.86
CA SER A 25 -30.88 -14.96 16.95
C SER A 25 -30.17 -13.87 17.74
N ALA A 26 -28.90 -13.63 17.43
CA ALA A 26 -28.19 -12.48 17.94
C ALA A 26 -28.94 -11.24 17.44
N GLN A 27 -29.72 -10.63 18.33
CA GLN A 27 -30.50 -9.45 18.01
C GLN A 27 -29.51 -8.29 17.79
N SER A 28 -29.29 -7.93 16.52
CA SER A 28 -28.38 -6.85 16.13
C SER A 28 -28.79 -5.53 16.80
N SER A 29 -27.87 -4.90 17.52
CA SER A 29 -28.09 -3.58 18.12
C SER A 29 -27.90 -2.48 17.08
N SER A 30 -28.85 -1.53 17.02
CA SER A 30 -28.78 -0.39 16.10
C SER A 30 -28.01 0.78 16.73
N VAL A 31 -27.04 1.35 16.01
CA VAL A 31 -26.21 2.46 16.52
C VAL A 31 -26.32 3.68 15.60
N LEU A 32 -26.73 4.82 16.16
CA LEU A 32 -26.72 6.11 15.47
C LEU A 32 -25.40 6.84 15.73
N ILE A 33 -24.70 7.27 14.68
CA ILE A 33 -23.43 8.00 14.79
C ILE A 33 -23.65 9.45 14.38
N VAL A 34 -23.68 10.34 15.37
CA VAL A 34 -23.85 11.78 15.16
C VAL A 34 -22.53 12.41 14.73
N PRO A 35 -22.54 13.36 13.76
CA PRO A 35 -21.32 14.05 13.36
C PRO A 35 -20.63 14.73 14.54
N PHE A 36 -19.33 14.48 14.71
CA PHE A 36 -18.57 15.11 15.79
C PHE A 36 -18.46 16.62 15.58
N LYS A 37 -18.57 17.38 16.66
CA LYS A 37 -18.35 18.83 16.67
C LYS A 37 -16.86 19.11 16.62
N ILE A 38 -16.40 19.93 15.66
CA ILE A 38 -14.98 20.24 15.51
C ILE A 38 -14.73 21.70 15.93
N HIS A 39 -13.90 21.89 16.96
CA HIS A 39 -13.42 23.18 17.40
C HIS A 39 -11.98 23.38 16.89
N ALA A 40 -11.81 24.17 15.84
CA ALA A 40 -10.52 24.44 15.24
C ALA A 40 -10.47 25.87 14.63
N GLU A 41 -9.28 26.41 14.42
CA GLU A 41 -9.08 27.74 13.80
C GLU A 41 -9.55 27.80 12.33
N LYS A 42 -9.66 26.65 11.66
CA LYS A 42 -10.15 26.52 10.28
C LYS A 42 -11.26 25.48 10.24
N GLU A 43 -12.20 25.61 9.30
CA GLU A 43 -13.22 24.59 9.08
C GLU A 43 -12.60 23.29 8.55
N LEU A 44 -12.76 22.20 9.30
CA LEU A 44 -12.20 20.87 8.97
C LEU A 44 -13.34 19.89 8.60
N LEU A 45 -14.12 20.22 7.57
CA LEU A 45 -15.25 19.39 7.11
C LEU A 45 -14.83 17.94 6.79
N PHE A 46 -13.61 17.74 6.27
CA PHE A 46 -13.04 16.42 6.00
C PHE A 46 -12.86 15.56 7.25
N LEU A 47 -12.58 16.19 8.40
CA LEU A 47 -12.33 15.50 9.66
C LEU A 47 -13.65 15.05 10.30
N LYS A 48 -14.71 15.88 10.17
CA LYS A 48 -16.07 15.55 10.59
C LYS A 48 -16.55 14.28 9.87
N LYS A 49 -16.39 14.22 8.54
CA LYS A 49 -16.74 13.04 7.73
C LYS A 49 -15.83 11.84 8.05
N GLY A 50 -14.51 12.06 8.12
CA GLY A 50 -13.54 10.99 8.40
C GLY A 50 -13.79 10.28 9.73
N ILE A 51 -14.09 11.02 10.80
CA ILE A 51 -14.39 10.42 12.12
C ILE A 51 -15.67 9.57 12.05
N GLN A 52 -16.73 10.05 11.38
CA GLN A 52 -17.96 9.29 11.22
C GLN A 52 -17.73 8.00 10.44
N ASP A 53 -17.01 8.07 9.32
CA ASP A 53 -16.71 6.89 8.49
C ASP A 53 -15.87 5.87 9.27
N MET A 54 -14.91 6.34 10.07
CA MET A 54 -14.10 5.49 10.95
C MET A 54 -14.94 4.81 12.04
N LEU A 55 -15.87 5.52 12.68
CA LEU A 55 -16.77 4.95 13.68
C LEU A 55 -17.75 3.96 13.05
N LYS A 56 -18.36 4.31 11.90
CA LYS A 56 -19.23 3.40 11.14
C LYS A 56 -18.50 2.11 10.80
N SER A 57 -17.25 2.20 10.35
CA SER A 57 -16.43 1.05 10.01
C SER A 57 -16.08 0.19 11.23
N ARG A 58 -15.67 0.78 12.35
CA ARG A 58 -15.20 0.04 13.53
C ARG A 58 -16.33 -0.58 14.36
N LEU A 59 -17.53 -0.02 14.24
CA LEU A 59 -18.72 -0.50 14.93
C LEU A 59 -19.54 -1.46 14.05
N SER A 60 -19.38 -1.47 12.72
CA SER A 60 -20.06 -2.44 11.86
C SER A 60 -19.58 -3.87 12.11
N ARG A 61 -20.45 -4.73 12.65
CA ARG A 61 -20.24 -6.19 12.75
C ARG A 61 -21.50 -6.93 12.32
N GLU A 62 -21.36 -7.87 11.38
CA GLU A 62 -22.47 -8.73 10.94
C GLU A 62 -23.08 -9.48 12.14
N GLY A 63 -24.35 -9.22 12.41
CA GLY A 63 -25.12 -9.89 13.48
C GLY A 63 -25.05 -9.24 14.88
N GLU A 64 -24.13 -8.30 15.14
CA GLU A 64 -23.98 -7.69 16.49
C GLU A 64 -24.34 -6.20 16.52
N ILE A 65 -23.84 -5.41 15.57
CA ILE A 65 -24.03 -3.95 15.54
C ILE A 65 -24.26 -3.49 14.11
N MET A 66 -25.39 -2.82 13.88
CA MET A 66 -25.72 -2.18 12.61
C MET A 66 -25.74 -0.67 12.79
N PRO A 67 -24.76 0.07 12.25
CA PRO A 67 -24.86 1.52 12.14
C PRO A 67 -26.08 1.87 11.29
N LEU A 68 -26.95 2.73 11.79
CA LEU A 68 -28.08 3.21 11.00
C LEU A 68 -27.53 4.00 9.80
N ASN A 69 -27.71 3.45 8.60
CA ASN A 69 -27.24 4.06 7.35
C ASN A 69 -28.18 5.17 6.84
N LYS A 70 -28.75 5.94 7.77
CA LYS A 70 -29.56 7.13 7.46
C LYS A 70 -28.76 8.33 7.91
N ASP A 71 -28.38 9.18 6.97
CA ASP A 71 -27.92 10.52 7.31
C ASP A 71 -29.02 11.20 8.12
N ILE A 72 -28.61 11.93 9.17
CA ILE A 72 -29.53 12.65 10.04
C ILE A 72 -30.34 13.61 9.15
N PRO A 73 -31.69 13.46 9.06
CA PRO A 73 -32.50 14.34 8.22
C PRO A 73 -32.27 15.81 8.58
N GLY A 74 -32.31 16.70 7.58
CA GLY A 74 -31.94 18.12 7.74
C GLY A 74 -32.65 18.84 8.90
N GLN A 75 -33.84 18.39 9.28
CA GLN A 75 -34.62 18.92 10.40
C GLN A 75 -34.00 18.67 11.80
N TYR A 76 -33.00 17.78 11.91
CA TYR A 76 -32.34 17.45 13.18
C TYR A 76 -30.89 17.94 13.26
N LEU A 77 -30.42 18.72 12.28
CA LEU A 77 -29.05 19.25 12.27
C LEU A 77 -28.78 20.20 13.45
N GLU A 78 -29.76 21.02 13.85
CA GLU A 78 -29.63 21.89 15.02
C GLU A 78 -29.48 21.10 16.33
N THR A 79 -30.19 19.97 16.45
CA THR A 79 -30.07 19.04 17.58
C THR A 79 -28.71 18.32 17.57
N ALA A 80 -28.20 17.97 16.39
CA ALA A 80 -26.90 17.32 16.22
C ALA A 80 -25.71 18.23 16.56
N ASP A 81 -25.85 19.55 16.44
CA ASP A 81 -24.79 20.51 16.79
C ASP A 81 -24.72 20.84 18.30
N ASN A 82 -25.76 20.48 19.05
CA ASN A 82 -25.90 20.67 20.50
C ASN A 82 -26.22 19.36 21.22
N MET A 83 -25.42 18.32 20.98
CA MET A 83 -25.63 17.02 21.61
C MET A 83 -25.30 17.02 23.10
N ASP A 84 -26.27 16.59 23.91
CA ASP A 84 -26.16 16.24 25.33
C ASP A 84 -26.95 14.95 25.60
N GLU A 85 -26.98 14.46 26.84
CA GLU A 85 -27.70 13.23 27.19
C GLU A 85 -29.20 13.30 26.86
N LYS A 86 -29.82 14.47 27.00
CA LYS A 86 -31.25 14.68 26.73
C LYS A 86 -31.53 14.61 25.22
N ASN A 87 -30.73 15.29 24.40
CA ASN A 87 -30.84 15.30 22.95
C ASN A 87 -30.44 13.95 22.35
N ALA A 88 -29.49 13.23 22.95
CA ALA A 88 -29.16 11.86 22.57
C ALA A 88 -30.33 10.88 22.79
N ALA A 89 -31.02 10.99 23.93
CA ALA A 89 -32.20 10.18 24.21
C ALA A 89 -33.35 10.45 23.22
N LEU A 90 -33.62 11.73 22.94
CA LEU A 90 -34.66 12.16 21.99
C LEU A 90 -34.35 11.67 20.56
N LEU A 91 -33.15 11.97 20.06
CA LEU A 91 -32.74 11.63 18.70
C LEU A 91 -32.64 10.11 18.49
N GLY A 92 -32.16 9.39 19.50
CA GLY A 92 -32.11 7.93 19.48
C GLY A 92 -33.50 7.30 19.42
N ALA A 93 -34.45 7.79 20.23
CA ALA A 93 -35.83 7.30 20.23
C ALA A 93 -36.55 7.59 18.89
N GLU A 94 -36.35 8.78 18.33
CA GLU A 94 -37.01 9.23 17.10
C GLU A 94 -36.49 8.50 15.85
N LEU A 95 -35.20 8.18 15.80
CA LEU A 95 -34.59 7.43 14.71
C LEU A 95 -34.56 5.91 14.95
N ASN A 96 -35.21 5.44 16.02
CA ASN A 96 -35.29 4.03 16.43
C ASN A 96 -33.90 3.36 16.54
N ALA A 97 -32.98 4.05 17.20
CA ALA A 97 -31.62 3.58 17.51
C ALA A 97 -31.56 3.05 18.95
N ASP A 98 -30.91 1.91 19.17
CA ASP A 98 -30.66 1.37 20.51
C ASP A 98 -29.56 2.17 21.24
N TYR A 99 -28.61 2.71 20.48
CA TYR A 99 -27.50 3.51 20.99
C TYR A 99 -27.21 4.74 20.13
N VAL A 100 -26.65 5.77 20.75
CA VAL A 100 -26.22 7.01 20.09
C VAL A 100 -24.77 7.32 20.43
N VAL A 101 -23.94 7.57 19.42
CA VAL A 101 -22.56 8.03 19.54
C VAL A 101 -22.50 9.51 19.18
N TYR A 102 -21.96 10.33 20.07
CA TYR A 102 -21.72 11.76 19.82
C TYR A 102 -20.44 12.23 20.53
N GLY A 103 -19.91 13.37 20.12
CA GLY A 103 -18.67 13.89 20.71
C GLY A 103 -18.18 15.18 20.08
N SER A 104 -17.03 15.65 20.58
CA SER A 104 -16.34 16.82 20.06
C SER A 104 -14.84 16.57 19.93
N LEU A 105 -14.23 17.35 19.05
CA LEU A 105 -12.80 17.36 18.82
C LEU A 105 -12.31 18.80 18.87
N THR A 106 -11.37 19.09 19.76
CA THR A 106 -10.74 20.39 19.86
C THR A 106 -9.31 20.33 19.35
N VAL A 107 -8.98 21.17 18.38
CA VAL A 107 -7.65 21.27 17.77
C VAL A 107 -7.07 22.64 18.08
N PHE A 108 -5.95 22.66 18.80
CA PHE A 108 -5.23 23.90 19.14
C PHE A 108 -3.74 23.74 18.84
N GLY A 109 -3.28 24.38 17.76
CA GLY A 109 -1.91 24.21 17.26
C GLY A 109 -1.62 22.76 16.85
N LYS A 110 -0.76 22.07 17.61
CA LYS A 110 -0.43 20.64 17.44
C LYS A 110 -1.15 19.71 18.42
N SER A 111 -1.82 20.29 19.41
CA SER A 111 -2.49 19.53 20.47
C SER A 111 -3.93 19.25 20.06
N ILE A 112 -4.40 18.07 20.43
CA ILE A 112 -5.76 17.63 20.13
C ILE A 112 -6.42 17.09 21.39
N SER A 113 -7.71 17.38 21.56
CA SER A 113 -8.53 16.80 22.60
C SER A 113 -9.77 16.17 21.98
N THR A 114 -10.07 14.94 22.38
CA THR A 114 -11.21 14.17 21.88
C THR A 114 -12.12 13.81 23.04
N ASP A 115 -13.35 14.27 22.96
CA ASP A 115 -14.45 13.94 23.85
C ASP A 115 -15.48 13.11 23.09
N ALA A 116 -15.88 11.96 23.61
CA ALA A 116 -16.86 11.10 22.98
C ALA A 116 -17.72 10.37 24.02
N VAL A 117 -18.99 10.18 23.69
CA VAL A 117 -19.99 9.51 24.55
C VAL A 117 -20.70 8.43 23.74
N PHE A 118 -20.83 7.25 24.35
CA PHE A 118 -21.69 6.17 23.88
C PHE A 118 -22.91 6.07 24.79
N PHE A 119 -24.07 6.43 24.27
CA PHE A 119 -25.30 6.59 25.03
C PHE A 119 -26.29 5.46 24.72
N ASN A 120 -26.85 4.87 25.77
CA ASN A 120 -27.85 3.81 25.70
C ASN A 120 -29.25 4.40 25.83
N VAL A 121 -30.05 4.29 24.78
CA VAL A 121 -31.37 4.94 24.68
C VAL A 121 -32.38 4.27 25.60
N LYS A 122 -32.33 2.93 25.75
CA LYS A 122 -33.26 2.17 26.60
C LYS A 122 -33.06 2.45 28.08
N ASN A 123 -31.80 2.53 28.50
CA ASN A 123 -31.42 2.77 29.90
C ASN A 123 -31.28 4.26 30.24
N ASN A 124 -31.45 5.13 29.24
CA ASN A 124 -31.28 6.59 29.34
C ASN A 124 -29.98 6.98 30.08
N LYS A 125 -28.86 6.36 29.68
CA LYS A 125 -27.58 6.46 30.39
C LYS A 125 -26.40 6.44 29.42
N ALA A 126 -25.38 7.25 29.71
CA ALA A 126 -24.07 7.13 29.08
C ALA A 126 -23.34 5.86 29.56
N ASP A 127 -23.22 4.88 28.68
CA ASP A 127 -22.54 3.61 28.98
C ASP A 127 -21.01 3.76 28.90
N ILE A 128 -20.51 4.69 28.06
CA ILE A 128 -19.09 5.04 27.97
C ILE A 128 -18.94 6.56 27.83
N ILE A 129 -18.08 7.15 28.66
CA ILE A 129 -17.59 8.51 28.51
C ILE A 129 -16.07 8.42 28.24
N PHE A 130 -15.63 9.06 27.17
CA PHE A 130 -14.26 9.00 26.69
C PHE A 130 -13.71 10.43 26.56
N ASN A 131 -12.59 10.69 27.22
CA ASN A 131 -11.82 11.92 27.08
C ASN A 131 -10.34 11.54 26.92
N LYS A 132 -9.68 12.12 25.91
CA LYS A 132 -8.24 11.96 25.70
C LYS A 132 -7.62 13.16 25.03
N SER A 133 -6.41 13.50 25.48
CA SER A 133 -5.59 14.54 24.89
C SER A 133 -4.36 13.95 24.20
N GLY A 134 -4.00 14.52 23.06
CA GLY A 134 -2.88 14.13 22.20
C GLY A 134 -1.96 15.32 21.91
N LYS A 135 -0.72 15.02 21.54
CA LYS A 135 0.33 16.00 21.23
C LYS A 135 0.60 16.12 19.73
N ASP A 136 0.00 15.24 18.93
CA ASP A 136 0.05 15.28 17.47
C ASP A 136 -1.34 15.04 16.86
N ASN A 137 -1.54 15.55 15.65
CA ASN A 137 -2.81 15.41 14.93
C ASN A 137 -3.10 13.95 14.54
N GLY A 138 -2.08 13.09 14.44
CA GLY A 138 -2.25 11.64 14.27
C GLY A 138 -2.93 10.96 15.46
N ASP A 139 -2.94 11.58 16.64
CA ASP A 139 -3.52 11.01 17.86
C ASP A 139 -5.06 10.88 17.78
N VAL A 140 -5.74 11.66 16.92
CA VAL A 140 -7.19 11.51 16.68
C VAL A 140 -7.53 10.08 16.30
N ILE A 141 -6.73 9.49 15.41
CA ILE A 141 -6.99 8.13 14.92
C ILE A 141 -6.88 7.13 16.06
N LYS A 142 -5.89 7.32 16.94
CA LYS A 142 -5.69 6.53 18.16
C LYS A 142 -6.86 6.69 19.13
N HIS A 143 -7.32 7.92 19.35
CA HIS A 143 -8.46 8.20 20.23
C HIS A 143 -9.74 7.53 19.74
N ILE A 144 -10.07 7.68 18.46
CA ILE A 144 -11.25 7.03 17.86
C ILE A 144 -11.09 5.49 17.86
N ASN A 145 -9.85 4.96 17.79
CA ASN A 145 -9.58 3.51 17.85
C ASN A 145 -9.89 2.98 19.24
N GLU A 146 -9.31 3.63 20.25
CA GLU A 146 -9.50 3.29 21.67
C GLU A 146 -10.98 3.41 22.06
N PHE A 147 -11.68 4.44 21.58
CA PHE A 147 -13.10 4.62 21.86
C PHE A 147 -13.96 3.53 21.23
N ALA A 148 -13.77 3.21 19.95
CA ALA A 148 -14.52 2.14 19.29
C ALA A 148 -14.23 0.76 19.90
N ALA A 149 -12.98 0.50 20.30
CA ALA A 149 -12.62 -0.73 21.00
C ALA A 149 -13.40 -0.87 22.31
N ARG A 150 -13.49 0.19 23.12
CA ARG A 150 -14.28 0.18 24.37
C ARG A 150 -15.77 -0.06 24.11
N ILE A 151 -16.33 0.49 23.02
CA ILE A 151 -17.73 0.23 22.64
C ILE A 151 -17.93 -1.24 22.32
N ASN A 152 -17.06 -1.82 21.50
CA ASN A 152 -17.13 -3.23 21.13
C ASN A 152 -17.00 -4.15 22.35
N ASP A 153 -16.04 -3.87 23.24
CA ASP A 153 -15.88 -4.62 24.50
C ASP A 153 -17.15 -4.57 25.37
N LYS A 154 -17.82 -3.41 25.40
CA LYS A 154 -19.04 -3.19 26.19
C LYS A 154 -20.24 -3.93 25.61
N ILE A 155 -20.38 -3.98 24.29
CA ILE A 155 -21.53 -4.59 23.60
C ILE A 155 -21.39 -6.12 23.50
N SER A 156 -20.20 -6.65 23.19
CA SER A 156 -20.00 -8.08 22.96
C SER A 156 -19.94 -8.93 24.24
N GLY A 157 -19.91 -8.33 25.44
CA GLY A 157 -19.95 -9.04 26.74
C GLY A 157 -18.82 -10.05 26.99
N THR A 158 -17.86 -10.14 26.07
CA THR A 158 -16.77 -11.10 26.03
C THR A 158 -15.51 -10.28 25.82
N GLY A 159 -14.61 -10.30 26.80
CA GLY A 159 -13.28 -9.71 26.66
C GLY A 159 -12.55 -10.37 25.50
N THR A 160 -12.71 -9.79 24.31
CA THR A 160 -12.01 -10.22 23.10
C THR A 160 -10.86 -9.25 22.92
N VAL A 161 -9.73 -9.67 23.46
CA VAL A 161 -8.41 -9.11 23.17
C VAL A 161 -8.26 -9.09 21.66
N PHE A 162 -8.30 -7.90 21.04
CA PHE A 162 -7.56 -7.70 19.79
C PHE A 162 -6.14 -8.17 20.09
N PRO A 163 -5.48 -8.98 19.24
CA PRO A 163 -4.06 -9.22 19.43
C PRO A 163 -3.37 -7.85 19.42
N ALA A 164 -3.01 -7.40 20.62
CA ALA A 164 -2.07 -6.33 20.79
C ALA A 164 -0.82 -6.82 20.06
N ALA A 165 -0.42 -6.12 19.00
CA ALA A 165 0.96 -6.19 18.56
C ALA A 165 1.82 -6.02 19.82
N GLY A 166 2.65 -7.04 20.10
CA GLY A 166 3.21 -7.32 21.41
C GLY A 166 3.56 -6.09 22.24
N LEU A 167 2.81 -5.88 23.32
CA LEU A 167 3.24 -5.05 24.42
C LEU A 167 4.17 -5.90 25.28
N GLU A 168 5.48 -5.79 25.04
CA GLU A 168 6.44 -6.08 26.09
C GLU A 168 6.27 -5.03 27.19
N THR A 169 5.80 -5.45 28.36
CA THR A 169 5.89 -4.71 29.61
C THR A 169 7.36 -4.49 29.95
N LYS A 170 7.91 -3.31 29.61
CA LYS A 170 9.07 -2.76 30.32
C LYS A 170 8.57 -1.91 31.48
N SER A 171 8.98 -2.34 32.67
CA SER A 171 8.87 -1.61 33.92
C SER A 171 9.37 -0.17 33.78
N GLN A 172 8.60 0.76 34.31
CA GLN A 172 9.00 2.17 34.46
C GLN A 172 10.20 2.27 35.41
N GLU A 173 11.35 2.65 34.86
CA GLU A 173 12.42 3.31 35.61
C GLU A 173 12.80 4.59 34.86
N ASP A 174 12.29 5.69 35.40
CA ASP A 174 12.81 7.07 35.38
C ASP A 174 13.62 7.55 34.16
N GLU A 175 12.95 7.76 33.02
CA GLU A 175 13.49 8.47 31.85
C GLU A 175 13.35 10.01 31.97
N SER A 176 13.72 10.59 33.10
CA SER A 176 13.75 12.05 33.27
C SER A 176 15.13 12.68 33.08
N ARG A 177 16.19 11.89 32.81
CA ARG A 177 17.56 12.41 32.60
C ARG A 177 18.43 11.61 31.63
N ARG A 178 18.17 11.65 30.32
CA ARG A 178 19.23 11.43 29.31
C ARG A 178 19.02 12.33 28.08
N HIS A 179 19.98 13.23 27.86
CA HIS A 179 20.08 14.11 26.68
C HIS A 179 20.54 13.32 25.43
N PRO A 180 20.23 13.78 24.20
CA PRO A 180 20.32 12.96 22.98
C PRO A 180 21.73 12.74 22.38
N ASP A 181 22.82 13.11 23.06
CA ASP A 181 24.17 13.11 22.47
C ASP A 181 25.06 11.91 22.85
N SER A 182 24.56 10.91 23.60
CA SER A 182 25.39 9.78 24.02
C SER A 182 25.32 8.53 23.11
N LEU A 183 24.70 8.60 21.94
CA LEU A 183 24.58 7.43 21.05
C LEU A 183 25.81 7.20 20.15
N TRP A 184 26.75 8.14 20.08
CA TRP A 184 27.89 8.09 19.17
C TRP A 184 29.20 8.28 19.93
N LYS A 185 29.63 7.24 20.64
CA LYS A 185 31.02 6.90 21.02
C LYS A 185 30.96 5.71 21.97
N ASP A 186 31.29 4.52 21.48
CA ASP A 186 32.55 3.90 21.88
C ASP A 186 32.75 2.53 21.23
N THR A 187 34.03 2.28 21.06
CA THR A 187 34.78 1.19 20.44
C THR A 187 34.37 -0.21 20.89
N VAL A 188 34.44 -1.13 19.93
CA VAL A 188 34.27 -2.57 20.04
C VAL A 188 35.09 -3.17 21.19
N LYS A 189 34.41 -3.90 22.09
CA LYS A 189 34.95 -5.10 22.74
C LYS A 189 33.89 -6.19 22.71
N GLU A 190 34.26 -7.31 22.08
CA GLU A 190 33.47 -8.55 22.02
C GLU A 190 33.24 -9.12 23.43
N ASP A 191 32.01 -9.53 23.73
CA ASP A 191 31.75 -10.57 24.72
C ASP A 191 30.88 -11.67 24.10
N LYS A 192 31.52 -12.83 23.89
CA LYS A 192 30.91 -14.08 23.43
C LYS A 192 30.19 -14.75 24.60
N LYS A 193 28.86 -14.73 24.62
CA LYS A 193 27.98 -15.81 25.16
C LYS A 193 26.50 -15.38 25.14
N ASN A 194 25.84 -15.68 24.01
CA ASN A 194 24.44 -16.11 23.88
C ASN A 194 24.02 -15.93 22.41
N LYS A 195 24.18 -16.99 21.60
CA LYS A 195 23.62 -17.04 20.24
C LYS A 195 22.27 -17.75 20.29
N PRO A 196 21.16 -17.12 19.84
CA PRO A 196 20.02 -17.84 19.30
C PRO A 196 20.44 -18.62 18.03
N PRO A 197 19.65 -19.60 17.57
CA PRO A 197 20.01 -20.42 16.41
C PRO A 197 20.28 -19.54 15.19
N ALA A 198 21.37 -19.81 14.49
CA ALA A 198 21.76 -19.09 13.29
C ALA A 198 20.72 -19.30 12.18
N LEU A 199 20.04 -18.22 11.79
CA LEU A 199 19.54 -18.08 10.43
C LEU A 199 20.77 -18.16 9.51
N ILE A 200 20.70 -19.00 8.49
CA ILE A 200 21.70 -19.10 7.44
C ILE A 200 21.65 -17.77 6.67
N ASN A 201 22.46 -16.79 7.09
CA ASN A 201 22.72 -15.59 6.30
C ASN A 201 23.74 -15.97 5.21
N SER A 202 23.25 -16.48 4.08
CA SER A 202 24.01 -16.53 2.83
C SER A 202 23.64 -15.30 1.99
N GLY A 203 24.17 -14.16 2.42
CA GLY A 203 24.04 -12.84 1.79
C GLY A 203 24.40 -11.76 2.79
N SER A 204 25.50 -11.04 2.54
CA SER A 204 25.94 -9.93 3.38
C SER A 204 25.37 -8.64 2.79
N LEU A 205 24.55 -7.93 3.56
CA LEU A 205 24.14 -6.58 3.17
C LEU A 205 25.22 -5.60 3.62
N GLY A 206 25.76 -4.83 2.67
CA GLY A 206 26.82 -3.87 2.92
C GLY A 206 26.31 -2.49 3.36
N THR A 207 27.13 -1.47 3.12
CA THR A 207 26.90 -0.11 3.65
C THR A 207 25.71 0.56 2.95
N ILE A 208 24.93 1.35 3.70
CA ILE A 208 23.81 2.14 3.13
C ILE A 208 24.22 3.59 2.96
N TRP A 209 24.17 4.08 1.73
CA TRP A 209 24.20 5.51 1.41
C TRP A 209 22.78 6.08 1.31
N LYS A 210 22.58 7.35 1.69
CA LYS A 210 21.27 8.02 1.61
C LYS A 210 21.40 9.41 1.03
N SER A 211 20.50 9.74 0.12
CA SER A 211 20.40 11.07 -0.47
C SER A 211 19.89 12.11 0.56
N ARG A 212 20.02 13.39 0.21
CA ARG A 212 19.20 14.45 0.81
C ARG A 212 17.71 14.13 0.64
N ARG A 213 16.88 14.76 1.49
CA ARG A 213 15.42 14.65 1.34
C ARG A 213 14.93 15.52 0.18
N PHE A 214 14.06 14.94 -0.62
CA PHE A 214 13.26 15.62 -1.63
C PHE A 214 11.92 16.03 -1.02
N LYS A 215 11.44 17.23 -1.37
CA LYS A 215 10.13 17.74 -0.97
C LYS A 215 9.01 17.29 -1.92
N THR A 216 9.06 16.03 -2.33
CA THR A 216 8.11 15.43 -3.27
C THR A 216 7.87 13.98 -2.88
N GLN A 217 6.83 13.38 -3.45
CA GLN A 217 6.54 11.96 -3.33
C GLN A 217 7.09 11.26 -4.58
N ILE A 218 8.17 10.50 -4.42
CA ILE A 218 8.67 9.65 -5.50
C ILE A 218 7.66 8.53 -5.75
N LYS A 219 7.31 8.33 -7.03
CA LYS A 219 6.36 7.30 -7.47
C LYS A 219 7.02 6.12 -8.17
N GLY A 220 8.07 6.39 -8.94
CA GLY A 220 8.79 5.40 -9.72
C GLY A 220 10.27 5.77 -9.78
N LEU A 221 11.09 4.75 -9.96
CA LEU A 221 12.55 4.82 -9.99
C LEU A 221 13.06 3.82 -11.04
N ALA A 222 14.02 4.25 -11.84
CA ALA A 222 14.78 3.40 -12.74
C ALA A 222 16.23 3.89 -12.79
N ALA A 223 17.13 3.03 -13.22
CA ALA A 223 18.52 3.38 -13.46
C ALA A 223 19.00 2.81 -14.80
N GLY A 224 19.95 3.50 -15.42
CA GLY A 224 20.53 3.13 -16.71
C GLY A 224 21.43 4.25 -17.23
N ASP A 225 22.31 3.91 -18.19
CA ASP A 225 23.13 4.88 -18.92
C ASP A 225 22.26 5.64 -19.93
N VAL A 226 21.77 6.83 -19.55
CA VAL A 226 20.80 7.58 -20.35
C VAL A 226 21.45 8.63 -21.25
N ASP A 227 22.73 8.93 -21.07
CA ASP A 227 23.47 9.89 -21.88
C ASP A 227 24.59 9.26 -22.74
N GLY A 228 24.83 7.95 -22.61
CA GLY A 228 25.74 7.14 -23.41
C GLY A 228 27.19 7.25 -22.95
N ASP A 229 27.44 7.66 -21.71
CA ASP A 229 28.79 7.83 -21.15
C ASP A 229 29.30 6.59 -20.38
N SER A 230 28.53 5.50 -20.40
CA SER A 230 28.76 4.24 -19.70
C SER A 230 28.69 4.33 -18.17
N GLN A 231 28.30 5.47 -17.59
CA GLN A 231 27.93 5.56 -16.19
C GLN A 231 26.41 5.44 -16.04
N GLN A 232 25.99 5.00 -14.85
CA GLN A 232 24.58 4.80 -14.57
C GLN A 232 23.96 6.06 -13.97
N GLU A 233 22.85 6.52 -14.57
CA GLU A 233 22.02 7.57 -13.98
C GLU A 233 20.82 6.99 -13.25
N ILE A 234 20.33 7.76 -12.29
CA ILE A 234 19.09 7.47 -11.59
C ILE A 234 18.02 8.42 -12.08
N VAL A 235 16.95 7.86 -12.62
CA VAL A 235 15.75 8.59 -12.99
C VAL A 235 14.65 8.26 -12.00
N PHE A 236 14.03 9.29 -11.46
CA PHE A 236 12.80 9.11 -10.67
C PHE A 236 11.72 10.08 -11.12
N ILE A 237 10.48 9.67 -10.91
CA ILE A 237 9.31 10.48 -11.21
C ILE A 237 8.58 10.85 -9.93
N ASP A 238 7.98 12.03 -9.92
CA ASP A 238 6.92 12.37 -8.97
C ASP A 238 5.55 12.36 -9.65
N ASN A 239 4.60 13.18 -9.19
CA ASN A 239 3.28 13.27 -9.82
C ASN A 239 3.32 13.75 -11.27
N LYS A 240 4.31 14.56 -11.66
CA LYS A 240 4.34 15.21 -12.97
C LYS A 240 5.74 15.39 -13.58
N ASP A 241 6.79 15.43 -12.76
CA ASP A 241 8.13 15.78 -13.22
C ASP A 241 9.02 14.53 -13.27
N VAL A 242 9.84 14.43 -14.31
CA VAL A 242 10.93 13.44 -14.44
C VAL A 242 12.22 14.10 -13.97
N ASN A 243 12.94 13.43 -13.08
CA ASN A 243 14.15 13.94 -12.46
C ASN A 243 15.31 12.98 -12.74
N ILE A 244 16.42 13.49 -13.28
CA ILE A 244 17.58 12.69 -13.71
C ILE A 244 18.79 13.14 -12.90
N TYR A 245 19.41 12.18 -12.21
CA TYR A 245 20.51 12.42 -11.30
C TYR A 245 21.68 11.49 -11.58
N ARG A 246 22.89 12.01 -11.40
CA ARG A 246 24.13 11.23 -11.41
C ARG A 246 24.71 11.15 -10.00
N TYR A 247 25.14 9.95 -9.62
CA TYR A 247 25.94 9.75 -8.43
C TYR A 247 27.41 9.65 -8.84
N SER A 248 28.24 10.59 -8.39
CA SER A 248 29.68 10.57 -8.67
C SER A 248 30.43 11.25 -7.55
N ASN A 249 31.59 10.71 -7.16
CA ASN A 249 32.42 11.26 -6.09
C ASN A 249 31.66 11.49 -4.77
N LYS A 250 30.76 10.56 -4.41
CA LYS A 250 29.87 10.64 -3.24
C LYS A 250 28.85 11.80 -3.28
N MET A 251 28.70 12.46 -4.43
CA MET A 251 27.71 13.50 -4.65
C MET A 251 26.58 13.01 -5.53
N PHE A 252 25.35 13.33 -5.15
CA PHE A 252 24.15 13.02 -5.91
C PHE A 252 23.59 14.29 -6.54
N THR A 253 23.89 14.48 -7.83
CA THR A 253 23.71 15.75 -8.53
C THR A 253 22.63 15.63 -9.60
N LYS A 254 21.77 16.65 -9.72
CA LYS A 254 20.74 16.70 -10.77
C LYS A 254 21.43 17.10 -12.08
N ILE A 255 21.25 16.29 -13.12
CA ILE A 255 21.79 16.56 -14.46
C ILE A 255 20.68 16.87 -15.47
N GLY A 256 19.43 16.48 -15.18
CA GLY A 256 18.29 16.72 -16.06
C GLY A 256 16.97 16.79 -15.30
N GLU A 257 16.01 17.51 -15.87
CA GLU A 257 14.64 17.58 -15.37
C GLU A 257 13.68 17.88 -16.52
N ILE A 258 12.64 17.04 -16.65
CA ILE A 258 11.53 17.28 -17.58
C ILE A 258 10.30 17.64 -16.75
N LYS A 259 9.81 18.85 -16.96
CA LYS A 259 8.61 19.36 -16.29
C LYS A 259 7.35 18.89 -17.02
N GLY A 260 6.45 18.25 -16.28
CA GLY A 260 5.16 17.85 -16.82
C GLY A 260 4.10 18.96 -16.76
N ASP A 261 3.02 18.75 -17.51
CA ASP A 261 1.86 19.63 -17.56
C ASP A 261 0.97 19.50 -16.32
N MET A 262 0.07 20.47 -16.10
CA MET A 262 -0.87 20.45 -14.96
C MET A 262 -1.79 19.21 -14.94
N HIS A 263 -2.07 18.65 -16.11
CA HIS A 263 -2.91 17.47 -16.28
C HIS A 263 -2.13 16.16 -16.29
N ASP A 264 -0.80 16.18 -16.16
CA ASP A 264 0.00 14.97 -16.14
C ASP A 264 -0.13 14.28 -14.79
N ASN A 265 -0.17 12.94 -14.86
CA ASN A 265 -0.07 12.04 -13.73
C ASN A 265 0.90 10.92 -14.14
N LEU A 266 2.17 11.08 -13.79
CA LEU A 266 3.17 10.04 -14.05
C LEU A 266 2.91 8.85 -13.12
N ILE A 267 2.97 7.65 -13.70
CA ILE A 267 2.60 6.38 -13.06
C ILE A 267 3.83 5.49 -12.85
N SER A 268 4.66 5.32 -13.89
CA SER A 268 5.88 4.52 -13.84
C SER A 268 6.96 5.13 -14.72
N VAL A 269 8.21 4.79 -14.42
CA VAL A 269 9.38 5.06 -15.25
C VAL A 269 10.23 3.79 -15.34
N ASP A 270 10.71 3.50 -16.54
CA ASP A 270 11.60 2.39 -16.85
C ASP A 270 12.66 2.88 -17.85
N ILE A 271 13.84 2.27 -17.84
CA ILE A 271 14.98 2.68 -18.67
C ILE A 271 15.55 1.44 -19.37
N ALA A 272 15.83 1.56 -20.66
CA ALA A 272 16.61 0.59 -21.43
C ALA A 272 16.97 1.17 -22.81
N ASP A 273 18.07 0.71 -23.39
CA ASP A 273 18.36 0.89 -24.82
C ASP A 273 17.54 -0.14 -25.62
N ILE A 274 16.38 0.27 -26.12
CA ILE A 274 15.50 -0.59 -26.93
C ILE A 274 15.71 -0.32 -28.43
N ASN A 275 16.16 0.88 -28.80
CA ASN A 275 16.41 1.22 -30.20
C ASN A 275 17.81 0.81 -30.69
N GLY A 276 18.70 0.41 -29.78
CA GLY A 276 20.03 -0.14 -30.05
C GLY A 276 21.05 0.92 -30.45
N ASN A 277 20.95 2.13 -29.89
CA ASN A 277 21.85 3.24 -30.19
C ASN A 277 22.91 3.51 -29.11
N ASP A 278 23.08 2.56 -28.18
CA ASP A 278 23.99 2.61 -27.04
C ASP A 278 23.68 3.75 -26.03
N LYS A 279 22.47 4.31 -26.06
CA LYS A 279 21.95 5.24 -25.06
C LYS A 279 20.59 4.75 -24.60
N SER A 280 20.43 4.60 -23.29
CA SER A 280 19.16 4.11 -22.77
C SER A 280 18.07 5.16 -22.90
N GLU A 281 16.91 4.76 -23.43
CA GLU A 281 15.74 5.63 -23.47
C GLU A 281 14.99 5.58 -22.13
N ILE A 282 14.34 6.69 -21.78
CA ILE A 282 13.51 6.80 -20.57
C ILE A 282 12.04 6.65 -20.97
N PHE A 283 11.45 5.52 -20.63
CA PHE A 283 10.04 5.21 -20.87
C PHE A 283 9.18 5.68 -19.70
N VAL A 284 8.30 6.64 -19.95
CA VAL A 284 7.44 7.21 -18.92
C VAL A 284 5.99 6.90 -19.21
N THR A 285 5.33 6.21 -18.28
CA THR A 285 3.88 6.03 -18.32
C THR A 285 3.21 7.27 -17.72
N CYS A 286 2.38 7.95 -18.51
CA CYS A 286 1.65 9.14 -18.08
C CYS A 286 0.15 9.03 -18.37
N LEU A 287 -0.68 9.29 -17.36
CA LEU A 287 -2.11 9.45 -17.53
C LEU A 287 -2.51 10.93 -17.50
N ASN A 288 -3.46 11.30 -18.34
CA ASN A 288 -4.14 12.59 -18.23
C ASN A 288 -5.16 12.54 -17.07
N LYS A 289 -5.04 13.46 -16.11
CA LYS A 289 -5.94 13.53 -14.95
C LYS A 289 -7.41 13.80 -15.32
N SER A 290 -7.65 14.59 -16.37
CA SER A 290 -8.99 15.06 -16.75
C SER A 290 -9.78 14.00 -17.49
N ASN A 291 -9.20 13.40 -18.54
CA ASN A 291 -9.91 12.45 -19.39
C ASN A 291 -9.42 11.00 -19.25
N LYS A 292 -8.48 10.74 -18.33
CA LYS A 292 -7.88 9.43 -18.05
C LYS A 292 -7.22 8.77 -19.27
N ALA A 293 -6.93 9.54 -20.34
CA ALA A 293 -6.23 9.04 -21.51
C ALA A 293 -4.75 8.77 -21.20
N LEU A 294 -4.21 7.74 -21.84
CA LEU A 294 -2.80 7.38 -21.74
C LEU A 294 -1.99 8.24 -22.70
N ARG A 295 -1.11 9.08 -22.14
CA ARG A 295 -0.22 10.03 -22.82
C ARG A 295 1.23 9.72 -22.49
N SER A 296 1.59 8.44 -22.48
CA SER A 296 2.94 7.99 -22.19
C SER A 296 3.92 8.52 -23.23
N PHE A 297 5.17 8.71 -22.84
CA PHE A 297 6.18 9.33 -23.70
C PHE A 297 7.53 8.68 -23.47
N VAL A 298 8.44 8.91 -24.42
CA VAL A 298 9.80 8.36 -24.37
C VAL A 298 10.78 9.51 -24.58
N LEU A 299 11.77 9.60 -23.70
CA LEU A 299 12.85 10.58 -23.76
C LEU A 299 14.16 9.93 -24.19
N GLU A 300 14.98 10.66 -24.92
CA GLU A 300 16.34 10.26 -25.27
C GLU A 300 17.28 11.46 -25.14
N TRP A 301 18.54 11.21 -24.80
CA TRP A 301 19.59 12.22 -24.85
C TRP A 301 20.05 12.49 -26.29
N ASN A 302 19.95 13.74 -26.72
CA ASN A 302 20.37 14.17 -28.06
C ASN A 302 21.84 14.66 -28.14
N GLY A 303 22.61 14.51 -27.07
CA GLY A 303 23.97 15.05 -26.94
C GLY A 303 24.05 16.35 -26.13
N THR A 304 22.93 17.04 -25.92
CA THR A 304 22.88 18.32 -25.19
C THR A 304 21.78 18.40 -24.14
N GLN A 305 20.63 17.78 -24.40
CA GLN A 305 19.48 17.74 -23.50
C GLN A 305 18.67 16.47 -23.75
N PHE A 306 17.80 16.14 -22.80
CA PHE A 306 16.79 15.09 -22.97
C PHE A 306 15.62 15.63 -23.79
N GLU A 307 15.29 14.96 -24.88
CA GLU A 307 14.20 15.32 -25.78
C GLU A 307 13.18 14.20 -25.93
N HIS A 308 11.94 14.56 -26.27
CA HIS A 308 10.90 13.59 -26.56
C HIS A 308 11.08 12.99 -27.96
N ILE A 309 11.48 11.72 -28.04
CA ILE A 309 11.43 10.94 -29.27
C ILE A 309 10.01 10.43 -29.55
N ILE A 310 9.22 10.21 -28.48
CA ILE A 310 7.78 9.92 -28.54
C ILE A 310 7.06 10.85 -27.57
N LYS A 311 6.07 11.61 -28.05
CA LYS A 311 5.38 12.64 -27.24
C LYS A 311 4.10 12.16 -26.56
N SER A 312 3.36 11.25 -27.17
CA SER A 312 2.08 10.77 -26.66
C SER A 312 1.73 9.42 -27.27
N ALA A 313 1.90 8.38 -26.49
CA ALA A 313 1.60 7.00 -26.83
C ALA A 313 0.58 6.42 -25.86
N GLY A 314 -0.37 5.67 -26.42
CA GLY A 314 -1.37 4.96 -25.63
C GLY A 314 -0.83 3.62 -25.14
N TRP A 315 0.30 3.59 -24.43
CA TRP A 315 0.90 2.36 -23.88
C TRP A 315 1.23 2.52 -22.40
N TYR A 316 0.91 1.52 -21.58
CA TYR A 316 1.58 1.34 -20.30
C TYR A 316 2.91 0.67 -20.62
N TYR A 317 4.01 1.31 -20.22
CA TYR A 317 5.35 0.79 -20.46
C TYR A 317 5.86 0.03 -19.25
N ARG A 318 6.63 -1.01 -19.54
CA ARG A 318 7.47 -1.72 -18.58
C ARG A 318 8.68 -2.30 -19.29
N VAL A 319 9.87 -2.08 -18.75
CA VAL A 319 11.05 -2.84 -19.18
C VAL A 319 11.20 -4.06 -18.27
N LEU A 320 11.37 -5.22 -18.89
CA LEU A 320 11.77 -6.46 -18.20
C LEU A 320 13.18 -6.78 -18.63
N ASP A 321 14.12 -6.82 -17.69
CA ASP A 321 15.43 -7.40 -17.94
C ASP A 321 15.33 -8.91 -17.71
N ILE A 322 15.49 -9.68 -18.79
CA ILE A 322 15.36 -11.13 -18.77
C ILE A 322 16.76 -11.74 -18.86
N PRO A 323 17.21 -12.47 -17.82
CA PRO A 323 18.52 -13.14 -17.84
C PRO A 323 18.74 -13.96 -19.12
N GLY A 324 19.85 -13.69 -19.80
CA GLY A 324 20.23 -14.35 -21.07
C GLY A 324 19.54 -13.82 -22.33
N ARG A 325 18.57 -12.90 -22.21
CA ARG A 325 17.95 -12.19 -23.36
C ARG A 325 18.18 -10.68 -23.34
N GLY A 326 18.40 -10.10 -22.17
CA GLY A 326 18.55 -8.67 -21.97
C GLY A 326 17.20 -7.94 -21.86
N PRO A 327 17.21 -6.60 -22.01
CA PRO A 327 16.04 -5.78 -21.78
C PRO A 327 14.98 -5.97 -22.89
N MET A 328 13.73 -6.10 -22.47
CA MET A 328 12.56 -6.16 -23.35
C MET A 328 11.51 -5.14 -22.91
N LEU A 329 11.06 -4.31 -23.85
CA LEU A 329 9.96 -3.37 -23.61
C LEU A 329 8.62 -4.07 -23.76
N MET A 330 7.82 -4.06 -22.71
CA MET A 330 6.44 -4.55 -22.69
C MET A 330 5.46 -3.39 -22.74
N GLY A 331 4.37 -3.62 -23.48
CA GLY A 331 3.30 -2.68 -23.69
C GLY A 331 1.94 -3.28 -23.38
N GLN A 332 1.09 -2.53 -22.67
CA GLN A 332 -0.32 -2.86 -22.53
C GLN A 332 -1.22 -1.66 -22.78
N LYS A 333 -2.38 -1.88 -23.41
CA LYS A 333 -3.36 -0.83 -23.70
C LYS A 333 -4.28 -0.58 -22.50
N ARG A 334 -4.74 0.67 -22.37
CA ARG A 334 -5.83 1.08 -21.46
C ARG A 334 -7.17 0.99 -22.18
N GLY A 335 -8.21 0.57 -21.47
CA GLY A 335 -9.60 0.59 -21.96
C GLY A 335 -10.35 1.83 -21.48
N PHE A 336 -11.54 2.09 -22.05
CA PHE A 336 -12.36 3.23 -21.64
C PHE A 336 -12.89 3.08 -20.20
N ASN A 337 -13.47 1.93 -19.87
CA ASN A 337 -14.01 1.60 -18.53
C ASN A 337 -13.14 0.62 -17.73
N LYS A 338 -11.97 0.24 -18.27
CA LYS A 338 -11.06 -0.73 -17.64
C LYS A 338 -9.65 -0.20 -17.66
N ASN A 339 -8.95 -0.35 -16.54
CA ASN A 339 -7.57 0.11 -16.44
C ASN A 339 -6.64 -0.58 -17.44
N PHE A 340 -6.91 -1.84 -17.76
CA PHE A 340 -6.11 -2.65 -18.68
C PHE A 340 -7.02 -3.40 -19.67
N ILE A 341 -6.64 -3.40 -20.94
CA ILE A 341 -7.19 -4.32 -21.94
C ILE A 341 -6.36 -5.61 -21.89
N PRO A 342 -6.98 -6.81 -21.93
CA PRO A 342 -6.24 -8.06 -22.00
C PRO A 342 -5.27 -8.08 -23.19
N GLY A 343 -4.09 -8.63 -22.99
CA GLY A 343 -3.00 -8.62 -23.96
C GLY A 343 -1.86 -7.74 -23.49
N ILE A 344 -0.67 -8.32 -23.45
CA ILE A 344 0.60 -7.64 -23.20
C ILE A 344 1.47 -8.01 -24.39
N ASP A 345 2.03 -7.02 -25.05
CA ASP A 345 2.86 -7.20 -26.24
C ASP A 345 4.29 -6.76 -25.95
N GLU A 346 5.27 -7.48 -26.49
CA GLU A 346 6.61 -6.95 -26.67
C GLU A 346 6.55 -5.81 -27.69
N LEU A 347 7.14 -4.67 -27.37
CA LEU A 347 7.26 -3.51 -28.23
C LEU A 347 8.68 -3.40 -28.76
N LYS A 348 8.84 -3.18 -30.06
CA LYS A 348 10.15 -2.93 -30.70
C LYS A 348 10.18 -1.61 -31.42
N TRP A 349 11.36 -1.00 -31.46
CA TRP A 349 11.61 0.18 -32.26
C TRP A 349 11.57 -0.16 -33.75
N SER A 350 10.72 0.54 -34.50
CA SER A 350 10.62 0.41 -35.95
C SER A 350 10.06 1.69 -36.55
N ALA A 351 10.71 2.20 -37.59
CA ALA A 351 10.29 3.39 -38.33
C ALA A 351 9.96 4.62 -37.45
N GLY A 352 10.76 4.86 -36.41
CA GLY A 352 10.59 6.02 -35.52
C GLY A 352 9.50 5.87 -34.45
N GLN A 353 8.98 4.66 -34.24
CA GLN A 353 7.96 4.37 -33.24
C GLN A 353 8.20 3.01 -32.55
N TYR A 354 7.60 2.82 -31.38
CA TYR A 354 7.52 1.51 -30.73
C TYR A 354 6.24 0.79 -31.13
N ILE A 355 6.37 -0.33 -31.85
CA ILE A 355 5.26 -1.13 -32.37
C ILE A 355 5.18 -2.49 -31.69
N PRO A 356 3.97 -3.04 -31.46
CA PRO A 356 3.82 -4.36 -30.87
C PRO A 356 4.22 -5.46 -31.86
N VAL A 357 5.00 -6.44 -31.40
CA VAL A 357 5.51 -7.55 -32.23
C VAL A 357 5.16 -8.94 -31.70
N THR A 358 5.29 -9.18 -30.39
CA THR A 358 5.13 -10.51 -29.79
C THR A 358 4.10 -10.48 -28.67
N PRO A 359 2.91 -11.06 -28.85
CA PRO A 359 1.95 -11.21 -27.77
C PRO A 359 2.45 -12.19 -26.71
N GLN A 360 2.38 -11.79 -25.44
CA GLN A 360 2.80 -12.60 -24.31
C GLN A 360 1.68 -13.56 -23.88
N LYS A 361 2.03 -14.84 -23.71
CA LYS A 361 1.11 -15.87 -23.22
C LYS A 361 1.06 -15.84 -21.70
N LEU A 362 0.11 -15.07 -21.15
CA LEU A 362 -0.08 -14.89 -19.72
C LEU A 362 -1.55 -15.14 -19.33
N PRO A 363 -1.84 -15.50 -18.06
CA PRO A 363 -3.19 -15.51 -17.55
C PRO A 363 -3.95 -14.22 -17.86
N SER A 364 -5.24 -14.32 -18.18
CA SER A 364 -6.04 -13.23 -18.75
C SER A 364 -6.17 -11.98 -17.87
N ARG A 365 -5.94 -12.10 -16.56
CA ARG A 365 -6.02 -10.99 -15.59
C ARG A 365 -4.67 -10.36 -15.25
N THR A 366 -3.60 -10.77 -15.94
CA THR A 366 -2.26 -10.21 -15.77
C THR A 366 -2.21 -8.79 -16.34
N ASN A 367 -1.50 -7.89 -15.65
CA ASN A 367 -1.19 -6.56 -16.17
C ASN A 367 0.32 -6.37 -16.31
N VAL A 368 0.73 -5.40 -17.11
CA VAL A 368 2.13 -5.18 -17.48
C VAL A 368 3.06 -4.96 -16.28
N TYR A 369 2.54 -4.52 -15.14
CA TYR A 369 3.32 -4.24 -13.94
C TYR A 369 3.47 -5.43 -13.00
N SER A 370 2.70 -6.50 -13.20
CA SER A 370 2.55 -7.57 -12.21
C SER A 370 3.41 -8.81 -12.44
N PHE A 371 4.31 -8.83 -13.43
CA PHE A 371 5.06 -10.03 -13.77
C PHE A 371 6.50 -9.75 -14.27
N ASN A 372 7.31 -10.81 -14.31
CA ASN A 372 8.59 -10.90 -15.02
C ASN A 372 8.82 -12.36 -15.51
N TYR A 373 9.86 -12.59 -16.31
CA TYR A 373 10.27 -13.91 -16.84
C TYR A 373 11.75 -14.18 -16.55
N GLY A 374 12.08 -15.44 -16.28
CA GLY A 374 13.47 -15.87 -16.14
C GLY A 374 13.59 -17.34 -15.78
N ASP A 375 14.83 -17.83 -15.65
CA ASP A 375 15.13 -19.14 -15.09
C ASP A 375 15.08 -19.09 -13.56
N ILE A 376 13.86 -18.97 -13.03
CA ILE A 376 13.56 -18.79 -11.59
C ILE A 376 13.94 -20.03 -10.78
N MET A 377 13.80 -21.21 -11.37
CA MET A 377 14.07 -22.49 -10.73
C MET A 377 15.53 -22.94 -10.91
N ASN A 378 16.34 -22.18 -11.65
CA ASN A 378 17.75 -22.47 -11.94
C ASN A 378 17.96 -23.86 -12.56
N ASN A 379 17.08 -24.23 -13.49
CA ASN A 379 17.08 -25.51 -14.19
C ASN A 379 17.18 -25.37 -15.71
N GLY A 380 17.47 -24.16 -16.20
CA GLY A 380 17.56 -23.82 -17.61
C GLY A 380 16.22 -23.57 -18.31
N GLN A 381 15.10 -23.65 -17.60
CA GLN A 381 13.76 -23.44 -18.17
C GLN A 381 13.20 -22.07 -17.78
N MET A 382 12.66 -21.36 -18.76
CA MET A 382 11.96 -20.10 -18.51
C MET A 382 10.65 -20.36 -17.77
N ALA A 383 10.42 -19.59 -16.70
CA ALA A 383 9.15 -19.53 -16.00
C ALA A 383 8.68 -18.08 -15.88
N ALA A 384 7.39 -17.90 -15.65
CA ALA A 384 6.83 -16.60 -15.31
C ALA A 384 6.76 -16.47 -13.80
N ILE A 385 7.14 -15.31 -13.26
CA ILE A 385 6.87 -14.94 -11.88
C ILE A 385 5.93 -13.74 -11.85
N MET A 386 4.91 -13.78 -11.01
CA MET A 386 3.91 -12.72 -10.97
C MET A 386 3.22 -12.57 -9.63
N PHE A 387 2.67 -11.38 -9.41
CA PHE A 387 1.74 -11.13 -8.33
C PHE A 387 0.32 -11.51 -8.72
N SER A 388 -0.39 -12.19 -7.82
CA SER A 388 -1.84 -12.35 -7.91
C SER A 388 -2.57 -11.02 -7.70
N GLU A 389 -3.88 -10.98 -7.94
CA GLU A 389 -4.74 -9.83 -7.60
C GLU A 389 -4.70 -9.48 -6.10
N THR A 390 -4.42 -10.47 -5.26
CA THR A 390 -4.27 -10.32 -3.80
C THR A 390 -2.81 -10.19 -3.36
N GLU A 391 -1.89 -9.88 -4.30
CA GLU A 391 -0.48 -9.59 -4.08
C GLU A 391 0.37 -10.77 -3.59
N TYR A 392 -0.08 -12.00 -3.84
CA TYR A 392 0.71 -13.21 -3.58
C TYR A 392 1.74 -13.45 -4.68
N LEU A 393 2.95 -13.79 -4.25
CA LEU A 393 4.08 -14.32 -5.00
C LEU A 393 3.72 -15.59 -5.79
N ARG A 394 3.71 -15.65 -7.12
CA ARG A 394 3.47 -16.91 -7.86
C ARG A 394 4.53 -17.20 -8.89
N VAL A 395 4.97 -18.46 -8.97
CA VAL A 395 5.78 -18.99 -10.06
C VAL A 395 4.90 -19.89 -10.93
N LEU A 396 4.88 -19.62 -12.23
CA LEU A 396 4.12 -20.36 -13.22
C LEU A 396 5.04 -20.98 -14.27
N ASN A 397 4.77 -22.23 -14.63
CA ASN A 397 5.44 -22.91 -15.73
C ASN A 397 5.01 -22.33 -17.09
N THR A 398 5.70 -22.70 -18.17
CA THR A 398 5.43 -22.20 -19.53
C THR A 398 4.01 -22.49 -20.04
N ASP A 399 3.36 -23.52 -19.49
CA ASP A 399 1.98 -23.89 -19.82
C ASP A 399 0.94 -23.11 -18.99
N GLY A 400 1.38 -22.26 -18.06
CA GLY A 400 0.55 -21.47 -17.15
C GLY A 400 0.13 -22.21 -15.87
N SER A 401 0.55 -23.45 -15.67
CA SER A 401 0.35 -24.16 -14.40
C SER A 401 1.14 -23.51 -13.26
N LYS A 402 0.56 -23.49 -12.06
CA LYS A 402 1.17 -22.88 -10.88
C LYS A 402 2.12 -23.88 -10.22
N GLU A 403 3.41 -23.55 -10.20
CA GLU A 403 4.44 -24.34 -9.54
C GLU A 403 4.51 -23.99 -8.05
N TRP A 404 4.50 -22.70 -7.73
CA TRP A 404 4.65 -22.22 -6.34
C TRP A 404 3.82 -20.97 -6.08
N GLU A 405 3.42 -20.79 -4.82
CA GLU A 405 2.79 -19.58 -4.31
C GLU A 405 3.32 -19.23 -2.92
N SER A 406 3.52 -17.94 -2.65
CA SER A 406 3.98 -17.45 -1.36
C SER A 406 2.95 -17.71 -0.25
N ALA A 407 3.40 -17.88 0.99
CA ALA A 407 2.51 -18.06 2.13
C ALA A 407 1.80 -16.74 2.55
N GLU A 408 2.44 -15.61 2.26
CA GLU A 408 1.92 -14.28 2.56
C GLU A 408 1.99 -13.36 1.32
N PRO A 409 1.21 -12.27 1.28
CA PRO A 409 1.35 -11.27 0.22
C PRO A 409 2.71 -10.56 0.25
N MET A 410 3.39 -10.48 -0.90
CA MET A 410 4.78 -9.99 -1.01
C MET A 410 4.95 -8.69 -1.80
N SER A 411 3.85 -8.00 -2.12
CA SER A 411 3.88 -6.66 -2.72
C SER A 411 3.46 -5.56 -1.74
N GLY A 412 3.26 -4.35 -2.25
CA GLY A 412 2.72 -3.23 -1.49
C GLY A 412 2.92 -1.89 -2.19
N GLY A 413 2.67 -1.83 -3.50
CA GLY A 413 2.82 -0.58 -4.25
C GLY A 413 1.76 0.46 -3.86
N ALA A 414 2.20 1.71 -3.77
CA ALA A 414 1.34 2.85 -3.42
C ALA A 414 0.71 3.54 -4.64
N VAL A 415 1.25 3.31 -5.83
CA VAL A 415 0.68 3.82 -7.08
C VAL A 415 -0.60 3.06 -7.40
N PHE A 416 -1.65 3.77 -7.80
CA PHE A 416 -2.93 3.17 -8.15
C PHE A 416 -3.52 3.81 -9.39
N LEU A 417 -4.42 3.06 -10.03
CA LEU A 417 -5.23 3.50 -11.16
C LEU A 417 -6.70 3.54 -10.74
N GLU A 418 -7.36 4.65 -11.04
CA GLU A 418 -8.79 4.84 -10.78
C GLU A 418 -9.62 4.30 -11.94
N TYR A 419 -10.73 3.64 -11.60
CA TYR A 419 -11.72 3.15 -12.55
C TYR A 419 -13.13 3.22 -11.99
N ASP A 420 -14.11 3.32 -12.89
CA ASP A 420 -15.52 3.29 -12.54
C ASP A 420 -15.98 1.83 -12.41
N SER A 421 -16.41 1.46 -11.22
CA SER A 421 -16.98 0.14 -10.92
C SER A 421 -18.50 0.17 -11.06
N GLU A 422 -19.12 -0.94 -11.48
CA GLU A 422 -20.59 -1.05 -11.49
C GLU A 422 -21.19 -0.93 -10.08
N SER A 423 -20.38 -1.18 -9.04
CA SER A 423 -20.76 -1.03 -7.62
C SER A 423 -20.50 0.37 -7.05
N SER A 424 -20.00 1.31 -7.86
CA SER A 424 -19.76 2.69 -7.41
C SER A 424 -21.08 3.41 -7.13
N GLY A 425 -21.29 3.80 -5.87
CA GLY A 425 -22.41 4.66 -5.48
C GLY A 425 -22.28 6.04 -6.12
N SER A 426 -23.40 6.64 -6.48
CA SER A 426 -23.46 8.03 -6.97
C SER A 426 -23.91 8.93 -5.81
N PHE A 427 -23.08 9.91 -5.45
CA PHE A 427 -23.47 11.01 -4.56
C PHE A 427 -23.32 12.32 -5.33
N GLY A 428 -24.43 12.87 -5.84
CA GLY A 428 -24.40 14.05 -6.71
C GLY A 428 -23.84 13.74 -8.11
N ALA A 429 -23.11 14.70 -8.70
CA ALA A 429 -22.59 14.63 -10.07
C ALA A 429 -21.26 13.85 -10.21
N GLU A 430 -20.65 13.39 -9.11
CA GLU A 430 -19.41 12.60 -9.13
C GLU A 430 -19.67 11.15 -8.70
N LYS A 431 -19.21 10.20 -9.53
CA LYS A 431 -19.19 8.77 -9.18
C LYS A 431 -17.99 8.47 -8.31
N GLU A 432 -18.20 7.68 -7.25
CA GLU A 432 -17.11 7.27 -6.37
C GLU A 432 -16.22 6.21 -7.05
N GLN A 433 -15.00 6.57 -7.46
CA GLN A 433 -14.12 5.66 -8.21
C GLN A 433 -13.48 4.58 -7.31
N GLU A 434 -13.27 3.40 -7.87
CA GLU A 434 -12.45 2.35 -7.26
C GLU A 434 -10.97 2.53 -7.61
N ARG A 435 -10.09 1.92 -6.81
CA ARG A 435 -8.64 2.01 -6.97
C ARG A 435 -8.04 0.62 -7.17
N GLN A 436 -7.32 0.45 -8.27
CA GLN A 436 -6.47 -0.71 -8.51
C GLN A 436 -5.02 -0.32 -8.22
N TYR A 437 -4.48 -0.81 -7.11
CA TYR A 437 -3.07 -0.58 -6.76
C TYR A 437 -2.16 -1.42 -7.66
N LEU A 438 -1.08 -0.81 -8.12
CA LEU A 438 -0.06 -1.45 -8.92
C LEU A 438 0.97 -2.10 -7.98
N PRO A 439 1.37 -3.35 -8.24
CA PRO A 439 2.42 -3.98 -7.44
C PRO A 439 3.79 -3.35 -7.72
N HIS A 440 4.75 -3.58 -6.83
CA HIS A 440 6.16 -3.30 -7.12
C HIS A 440 6.68 -4.20 -8.24
N ARG A 441 7.82 -3.80 -8.83
CA ARG A 441 8.51 -4.57 -9.87
C ARG A 441 9.12 -5.87 -9.34
N ILE A 442 9.13 -6.93 -10.12
CA ILE A 442 9.87 -8.15 -9.76
C ILE A 442 11.17 -8.11 -10.53
N LEU A 443 12.32 -8.11 -9.84
CA LEU A 443 13.62 -8.21 -10.50
C LEU A 443 14.14 -9.64 -10.39
N ILE A 444 14.80 -10.10 -11.45
CA ILE A 444 15.42 -11.41 -11.53
C ILE A 444 16.85 -11.17 -11.99
N ALA A 445 17.82 -11.57 -11.19
CA ALA A 445 19.24 -11.38 -11.49
C ALA A 445 20.09 -12.40 -10.73
N ASP A 446 21.24 -12.77 -11.30
CA ASP A 446 22.30 -13.48 -10.60
C ASP A 446 23.17 -12.47 -9.85
N ILE A 447 22.79 -12.21 -8.60
CA ILE A 447 23.33 -11.08 -7.80
C ILE A 447 24.74 -11.41 -7.33
N ASN A 448 24.98 -12.64 -6.91
CA ASN A 448 26.25 -13.09 -6.35
C ASN A 448 27.17 -13.74 -7.39
N LYS A 449 26.77 -13.73 -8.67
CA LYS A 449 27.51 -14.30 -9.81
C LYS A 449 27.78 -15.80 -9.66
N ASP A 450 26.87 -16.54 -9.04
CA ASP A 450 26.96 -17.99 -8.85
C ASP A 450 26.26 -18.80 -9.97
N SER A 451 25.84 -18.12 -11.04
CA SER A 451 25.06 -18.66 -12.17
C SER A 451 23.64 -19.10 -11.80
N LYS A 452 23.11 -18.62 -10.66
CA LYS A 452 21.71 -18.80 -10.28
C LYS A 452 21.04 -17.45 -10.15
N ASN A 453 19.81 -17.37 -10.61
CA ASN A 453 18.99 -16.18 -10.46
C ASN A 453 18.37 -16.14 -9.06
N GLU A 454 18.48 -14.97 -8.44
CA GLU A 454 17.68 -14.52 -7.31
C GLU A 454 16.51 -13.64 -7.76
N ILE A 455 15.53 -13.53 -6.88
CA ILE A 455 14.31 -12.76 -7.09
C ILE A 455 14.26 -11.65 -6.04
N ILE A 456 14.21 -10.39 -6.48
CA ILE A 456 14.07 -9.23 -5.60
C ILE A 456 12.63 -8.71 -5.60
N VAL A 457 12.03 -8.63 -4.40
CA VAL A 457 10.67 -8.12 -4.20
C VAL A 457 10.60 -7.16 -3.00
N GLY A 458 9.90 -6.04 -3.19
CA GLY A 458 9.63 -5.06 -2.14
C GLY A 458 8.28 -5.30 -1.47
N GLN A 459 8.26 -5.26 -0.14
CA GLN A 459 7.06 -5.47 0.66
C GLN A 459 6.85 -4.29 1.60
N ASN A 460 5.69 -3.64 1.48
CA ASN A 460 5.26 -2.59 2.41
C ASN A 460 4.18 -3.14 3.36
N THR A 461 4.27 -2.73 4.63
CA THR A 461 3.33 -3.09 5.68
C THR A 461 2.25 -2.01 5.81
N ASP A 462 1.01 -2.38 5.51
CA ASP A 462 -0.16 -1.52 5.65
C ASP A 462 -0.62 -1.47 7.11
N SER A 463 -0.83 -0.26 7.64
CA SER A 463 -1.32 -0.03 9.00
C SER A 463 -2.72 -0.62 9.24
N ALA A 464 -3.52 -0.75 8.18
CA ALA A 464 -4.87 -1.32 8.23
C ALA A 464 -4.94 -2.79 7.79
N GLY A 465 -3.78 -3.47 7.61
CA GLY A 465 -3.77 -4.87 7.19
C GLY A 465 -4.43 -5.13 5.83
N ARG A 466 -4.45 -4.11 4.94
CA ARG A 466 -5.11 -4.13 3.62
C ARG A 466 -6.63 -4.32 3.66
N PHE A 467 -7.26 -4.07 4.82
CA PHE A 467 -8.71 -4.15 4.98
C PHE A 467 -9.47 -3.13 4.11
N PHE A 468 -8.88 -1.96 3.84
CA PHE A 468 -9.48 -0.93 2.99
C PHE A 468 -8.95 -1.01 1.56
N SER A 469 -9.79 -1.46 0.64
CA SER A 469 -9.42 -1.55 -0.78
C SER A 469 -9.06 -0.20 -1.41
N LYS A 470 -9.61 0.92 -0.89
CA LYS A 470 -9.40 2.27 -1.44
C LYS A 470 -8.27 3.05 -0.76
N LEU A 471 -7.78 2.63 0.40
CA LEU A 471 -6.79 3.39 1.16
C LEU A 471 -5.69 2.47 1.67
N ARG A 472 -4.46 2.71 1.19
CA ARG A 472 -3.26 2.07 1.71
C ARG A 472 -2.43 3.06 2.51
N LEU A 473 -2.21 2.77 3.78
CA LEU A 473 -1.42 3.61 4.69
C LEU A 473 -0.22 2.81 5.20
N TYR A 474 0.85 2.85 4.42
CA TYR A 474 2.07 2.16 4.76
C TYR A 474 2.84 2.86 5.88
N LYS A 475 3.22 2.08 6.91
CA LYS A 475 4.03 2.55 8.04
C LYS A 475 5.50 2.18 7.92
N SER A 476 5.76 1.08 7.21
CA SER A 476 7.08 0.55 6.99
C SER A 476 7.18 -0.25 5.70
N GLY A 477 8.41 -0.49 5.25
CA GLY A 477 8.73 -1.33 4.10
C GLY A 477 10.13 -1.92 4.16
N HIS A 478 10.36 -2.97 3.40
CA HIS A 478 11.67 -3.58 3.18
C HIS A 478 11.70 -4.31 1.82
N ILE A 479 12.89 -4.63 1.34
CA ILE A 479 13.11 -5.43 0.14
C ILE A 479 13.67 -6.79 0.55
N LYS A 480 13.19 -7.86 -0.06
CA LYS A 480 13.62 -9.24 0.14
C LYS A 480 14.33 -9.73 -1.11
N CYS A 481 15.39 -10.49 -0.90
CA CYS A 481 15.98 -11.37 -1.89
C CYS A 481 15.54 -12.81 -1.62
N LEU A 482 15.02 -13.45 -2.65
CA LEU A 482 14.54 -14.82 -2.60
C LEU A 482 15.39 -15.70 -3.53
N GLY A 483 15.68 -16.92 -3.10
CA GLY A 483 16.30 -17.95 -3.92
C GLY A 483 15.45 -19.21 -3.96
N TRP A 484 15.59 -20.00 -5.04
CA TRP A 484 14.90 -21.28 -5.20
C TRP A 484 15.70 -22.43 -4.57
N ASP A 485 15.04 -23.31 -3.81
CA ASP A 485 15.65 -24.48 -3.13
C ASP A 485 14.86 -25.80 -3.30
N ASP A 486 14.35 -26.06 -4.51
CA ASP A 486 13.54 -27.22 -4.91
C ASP A 486 12.13 -27.31 -4.30
N PHE A 487 11.88 -26.67 -3.15
CA PHE A 487 10.56 -26.59 -2.54
C PHE A 487 9.82 -25.28 -2.85
N GLY A 488 10.57 -24.26 -3.27
CA GLY A 488 10.00 -22.96 -3.60
C GLY A 488 10.99 -21.81 -3.41
N LEU A 489 10.44 -20.60 -3.38
CA LEU A 489 11.21 -19.39 -3.10
C LEU A 489 11.34 -19.16 -1.59
N ASN A 490 12.58 -19.10 -1.11
CA ASN A 490 12.94 -18.85 0.28
C ASN A 490 13.80 -17.59 0.41
N ILE A 491 13.66 -16.89 1.53
CA ILE A 491 14.38 -15.62 1.77
C ILE A 491 15.87 -15.92 1.98
N LYS A 492 16.72 -15.38 1.11
CA LYS A 492 18.18 -15.35 1.30
C LYS A 492 18.57 -14.21 2.26
N TRP A 493 18.05 -13.02 2.02
CA TRP A 493 18.25 -11.85 2.87
C TRP A 493 17.10 -10.85 2.74
N LYS A 494 17.06 -9.86 3.64
CA LYS A 494 16.14 -8.72 3.56
C LYS A 494 16.81 -7.44 4.03
N THR A 495 16.47 -6.31 3.41
CA THR A 495 16.95 -5.00 3.85
C THR A 495 16.43 -4.66 5.25
N PRO A 496 17.10 -3.76 5.98
CA PRO A 496 16.52 -3.14 7.16
C PRO A 496 15.17 -2.51 6.85
N GLU A 497 14.28 -2.53 7.85
CA GLU A 497 12.98 -1.92 7.75
C GLU A 497 13.10 -0.38 7.72
N VAL A 498 12.45 0.26 6.75
CA VAL A 498 12.40 1.72 6.66
C VAL A 498 11.11 2.25 7.26
N SER A 499 11.19 3.41 7.91
CA SER A 499 10.01 4.16 8.35
C SER A 499 9.44 4.98 7.18
N GLY A 500 8.16 4.80 6.89
CA GLY A 500 7.54 5.22 5.63
C GLY A 500 7.28 4.01 4.74
N TYR A 501 7.45 4.14 3.43
CA TYR A 501 7.28 3.02 2.52
C TYR A 501 8.23 3.10 1.34
N ILE A 502 8.55 1.94 0.77
CA ILE A 502 9.37 1.82 -0.44
C ILE A 502 8.46 2.08 -1.63
N SER A 503 8.77 3.11 -2.44
CA SER A 503 7.97 3.44 -3.62
C SER A 503 8.36 2.61 -4.83
N ASP A 504 9.66 2.41 -5.06
CA ASP A 504 10.22 1.64 -6.18
C ASP A 504 11.72 1.37 -5.95
N TYR A 505 12.30 0.44 -6.70
CA TYR A 505 13.70 0.00 -6.60
C TYR A 505 14.26 -0.51 -7.93
N ALA A 506 15.58 -0.57 -8.05
CA ALA A 506 16.33 -1.07 -9.20
C ALA A 506 17.64 -1.73 -8.74
N LEU A 507 18.24 -2.54 -9.60
CA LEU A 507 19.61 -3.05 -9.48
C LEU A 507 20.46 -2.37 -10.55
N THR A 508 21.62 -1.85 -10.17
CA THR A 508 22.56 -1.21 -11.09
C THR A 508 23.90 -0.97 -10.39
N ASP A 509 25.00 -1.10 -11.13
CA ASP A 509 26.35 -0.71 -10.71
C ASP A 509 26.49 0.83 -10.72
N ILE A 510 26.15 1.46 -9.60
CA ILE A 510 26.02 2.92 -9.51
C ILE A 510 27.36 3.63 -9.31
N ASP A 511 28.37 2.92 -8.81
CA ASP A 511 29.71 3.46 -8.57
C ASP A 511 30.79 2.87 -9.48
N SER A 512 30.38 2.06 -10.46
CA SER A 512 31.23 1.47 -11.50
C SER A 512 32.31 0.54 -10.94
N ASP A 513 32.00 -0.18 -9.86
CA ASP A 513 32.90 -1.18 -9.25
C ASP A 513 32.75 -2.59 -9.86
N GLY A 514 31.76 -2.77 -10.76
CA GLY A 514 31.45 -4.02 -11.43
C GLY A 514 30.46 -4.91 -10.67
N ARG A 515 29.86 -4.43 -9.57
CA ARG A 515 28.79 -5.11 -8.82
C ARG A 515 27.56 -4.21 -8.78
N ASP A 516 26.39 -4.82 -8.84
CA ASP A 516 25.16 -4.05 -8.77
C ASP A 516 24.81 -3.70 -7.33
N GLU A 517 24.42 -2.44 -7.10
CA GLU A 517 23.79 -2.02 -5.85
C GLU A 517 22.27 -2.14 -5.94
N LEU A 518 21.65 -2.41 -4.78
CA LEU A 518 20.23 -2.18 -4.62
C LEU A 518 19.95 -0.69 -4.41
N ILE A 519 19.33 -0.07 -5.40
CA ILE A 519 18.84 1.30 -5.32
C ILE A 519 17.36 1.28 -5.01
N PHE A 520 16.93 2.06 -4.03
CA PHE A 520 15.51 2.16 -3.69
C PHE A 520 15.10 3.55 -3.23
N SER A 521 13.84 3.87 -3.51
CA SER A 521 13.21 5.13 -3.11
C SER A 521 12.27 4.91 -1.93
N VAL A 522 12.34 5.82 -0.96
CA VAL A 522 11.51 5.77 0.25
C VAL A 522 10.68 7.04 0.35
N VAL A 523 9.37 6.89 0.50
CA VAL A 523 8.45 7.97 0.85
C VAL A 523 8.24 7.95 2.36
N LYS A 524 8.81 8.94 3.05
CA LYS A 524 8.73 9.07 4.51
C LYS A 524 7.44 9.76 4.95
N LYS A 525 6.96 10.72 4.14
CA LYS A 525 5.73 11.47 4.41
C LYS A 525 5.00 11.73 3.11
N ILE A 526 3.71 11.43 3.08
CA ILE A 526 2.81 11.79 1.98
C ILE A 526 2.37 13.25 2.19
N SER A 527 2.24 14.01 1.10
CA SER A 527 1.76 15.40 1.17
C SER A 527 0.38 15.46 1.82
N SER A 528 0.21 16.38 2.76
CA SER A 528 -1.08 16.65 3.40
C SER A 528 -1.22 18.14 3.71
N VAL A 529 -2.42 18.55 4.15
CA VAL A 529 -2.67 19.94 4.62
C VAL A 529 -1.71 20.34 5.75
N LEU A 530 -1.11 19.36 6.44
CA LEU A 530 -0.21 19.53 7.59
C LEU A 530 1.29 19.41 7.23
N GLY A 531 1.64 19.31 5.95
CA GLY A 531 3.02 19.48 5.51
C GLY A 531 3.35 18.78 4.20
N GLU A 532 4.48 19.22 3.64
CA GLU A 532 4.99 18.76 2.36
C GLU A 532 5.36 17.27 2.37
N ALA A 533 5.22 16.62 1.21
CA ALA A 533 5.75 15.28 1.00
C ALA A 533 7.26 15.24 1.22
N GLN A 534 7.76 14.10 1.72
CA GLN A 534 9.18 13.88 1.90
C GLN A 534 9.57 12.50 1.41
N SER A 535 10.54 12.46 0.50
CA SER A 535 11.15 11.24 -0.01
C SER A 535 12.68 11.33 0.03
N PHE A 536 13.35 10.19 -0.05
CA PHE A 536 14.79 10.09 -0.28
C PHE A 536 15.10 8.83 -1.10
N ILE A 537 16.29 8.77 -1.66
CA ILE A 537 16.83 7.60 -2.36
C ILE A 537 17.97 7.03 -1.52
N ALA A 538 18.11 5.72 -1.50
CA ALA A 538 19.18 5.00 -0.82
C ALA A 538 19.81 3.97 -1.75
N PHE A 539 21.11 3.74 -1.54
CA PHE A 539 21.89 2.69 -2.19
C PHE A 539 22.35 1.72 -1.11
N GLN A 540 22.32 0.43 -1.43
CA GLN A 540 22.81 -0.61 -0.55
C GLN A 540 23.60 -1.63 -1.36
N GLU A 541 24.85 -1.82 -0.98
CA GLU A 541 25.68 -2.92 -1.48
C GLU A 541 25.02 -4.27 -1.14
N ILE A 542 25.03 -5.17 -2.11
CA ILE A 542 24.50 -6.53 -2.00
C ILE A 542 25.62 -7.49 -2.40
N ASP A 543 25.97 -8.43 -1.51
CA ASP A 543 26.96 -9.50 -1.76
C ASP A 543 26.30 -10.86 -2.03
#